data_AF-A0A961E0Q7-F1
#
_entry.id   AF-A0A961E0Q7-F1
#
_cell.length_a   1.000
_cell.length_b   1.000
_cell.length_c   1.000
_cell.angle_alpha   90.00
_cell.angle_beta   90.00
_cell.angle_gamma   90.00
#
_symmetry.space_group_name_H-M   'P 1'
#
loop_
_entity.id
_entity.type
_entity.pdbx_description
1 polymer ?
#
loop_
_entity_poly.entity_id
_entity_poly.type
_entity_poly.pdbx_seq_one_letter_code
_entity_poly.pdbx_strand_id
1 'polypeptide(L)'
;VLLVSVSIPNPPDGTTFRFGSYAGLTPSYGFDFTGEKTTLNFTGTQADINAALATMLVSTGSVQGAFDFDVTSSLNVSNTYYNPINNSYYQYVASRNITWTNALAQAATKTLNGATGYLVTITTDSENQFIMFYVNASDIWIGASDAGNEGVWTWRNGPEAGTQFWQGGTPAQGGYATEPYYYAAWAPNQPDNAGRAEHYGSTNFRGTLGAWNDLPLNGANLISGYLVEYTEPAGGWTGVTQTRTAAYVGNAQGGVGGAGGDAGKGGNGAAGGSVGGADSAGGDGGTGGVGGSGGPGVVANGGTGGVGGTGGDGGDGGTGNPGTTGSAGSPGTVATGFEGGAGGAGGTAGTGGAV
;
A
#
# COMPACT_ATOMS: atom_id res chain seq x y z
N VAL A 1 23.13 -9.07 10.20
CA VAL A 1 22.56 -7.80 9.71
C VAL A 1 21.25 -8.13 9.04
N LEU A 2 20.20 -7.37 9.35
CA LEU A 2 18.87 -7.53 8.76
C LEU A 2 18.70 -6.55 7.60
N LEU A 3 17.89 -6.92 6.61
CA LEU A 3 17.26 -6.03 5.65
C LEU A 3 15.87 -5.70 6.17
N VAL A 4 15.56 -4.42 6.31
CA VAL A 4 14.29 -3.91 6.81
C VAL A 4 13.68 -2.94 5.81
N SER A 5 12.37 -3.05 5.63
CA SER A 5 11.53 -2.08 4.94
C SER A 5 10.49 -1.54 5.91
N VAL A 6 10.39 -0.23 5.99
CA VAL A 6 9.25 0.46 6.62
C VAL A 6 8.52 1.20 5.52
N SER A 7 7.22 0.96 5.37
CA SER A 7 6.40 1.57 4.33
C SER A 7 4.99 1.88 4.81
N ILE A 8 4.43 2.95 4.27
CA ILE A 8 3.02 3.32 4.41
C ILE A 8 2.39 3.36 3.01
N PRO A 9 1.91 2.22 2.48
CA PRO A 9 1.42 2.17 1.11
C PRO A 9 0.15 3.02 0.95
N ASN A 10 0.12 3.84 -0.11
CA ASN A 10 -1.01 4.70 -0.48
C ASN A 10 -1.61 5.51 0.69
N PRO A 11 -0.80 6.27 1.43
CA PRO A 11 -1.29 6.93 2.63
C PRO A 11 -2.06 8.21 2.25
N PRO A 12 -2.95 8.74 3.12
CA PRO A 12 -3.59 10.03 2.90
C PRO A 12 -2.56 11.14 2.65
N ASP A 13 -2.89 12.09 1.78
CA ASP A 13 -1.95 13.15 1.38
C ASP A 13 -1.32 13.87 2.58
N GLY A 14 0.00 14.01 2.54
CA GLY A 14 0.81 14.60 3.62
C GLY A 14 1.18 13.64 4.76
N THR A 15 0.78 12.37 4.68
CA THR A 15 1.16 11.35 5.66
C THR A 15 2.52 10.75 5.32
N THR A 16 3.47 10.89 6.25
CA THR A 16 4.88 10.50 6.10
C THR A 16 5.48 10.08 7.44
N PHE A 17 6.67 9.48 7.42
CA PHE A 17 7.44 9.17 8.61
C PHE A 17 8.93 9.48 8.44
N ARG A 18 9.64 9.58 9.56
CA ARG A 18 11.10 9.59 9.64
C ARG A 18 11.58 8.98 10.95
N PHE A 19 12.87 8.63 11.05
CA PHE A 19 13.48 8.29 12.34
C PHE A 19 14.18 9.49 12.97
N GLY A 20 14.16 9.57 14.29
CA GLY A 20 14.92 10.57 15.05
C GLY A 20 16.42 10.25 15.14
N SER A 21 16.80 8.99 14.90
CA SER A 21 18.19 8.53 14.81
C SER A 21 18.35 7.46 13.75
N TYR A 22 19.47 7.52 13.03
CA TYR A 22 19.87 6.52 12.02
C TYR A 22 21.19 5.83 12.38
N ALA A 23 21.62 5.94 13.65
CA ALA A 23 22.88 5.35 14.11
C ALA A 23 22.90 3.83 13.87
N GLY A 24 23.98 3.32 13.27
CA GLY A 24 24.14 1.90 12.96
C GLY A 24 23.33 1.40 11.77
N LEU A 25 22.55 2.27 11.10
CA LEU A 25 21.79 1.92 9.90
C LEU A 25 22.54 2.30 8.63
N THR A 26 22.30 1.53 7.56
CA THR A 26 22.78 1.83 6.20
C THR A 26 21.60 1.80 5.25
N PRO A 27 21.32 2.87 4.48
CA PRO A 27 20.21 2.85 3.54
C PRO A 27 20.49 1.84 2.43
N SER A 28 19.44 1.18 1.94
CA SER A 28 19.56 0.33 0.76
C SER A 28 19.81 1.17 -0.49
N TYR A 29 20.26 0.54 -1.57
CA TYR A 29 20.54 1.25 -2.82
C TYR A 29 19.33 2.10 -3.29
N GLY A 30 19.60 3.34 -3.69
CA GLY A 30 18.58 4.30 -4.11
C GLY A 30 17.80 4.98 -2.97
N PHE A 31 17.88 4.47 -1.73
CA PHE A 31 17.29 5.11 -0.56
C PHE A 31 18.29 6.03 0.14
N ASP A 32 17.77 6.99 0.90
CA ASP A 32 18.53 7.86 1.79
C ASP A 32 17.76 8.14 3.09
N PHE A 33 18.41 8.73 4.08
CA PHE A 33 17.82 9.08 5.37
C PHE A 33 17.38 10.55 5.49
N THR A 34 17.34 11.26 4.36
CA THR A 34 17.02 12.69 4.33
C THR A 34 15.53 12.92 4.12
N GLY A 35 14.98 13.91 4.83
CA GLY A 35 13.57 14.27 4.68
C GLY A 35 12.58 13.21 5.20
N GLU A 36 11.32 13.45 4.89
CA GLU A 36 10.20 12.59 5.25
C GLU A 36 10.01 11.47 4.21
N LYS A 37 9.54 10.30 4.65
CA LYS A 37 9.43 9.08 3.83
C LYS A 37 8.01 8.52 3.82
N THR A 38 7.65 7.88 2.73
CA THR A 38 6.52 6.93 2.65
C THR A 38 7.00 5.49 2.52
N THR A 39 8.27 5.28 2.16
CA THR A 39 8.94 3.98 2.11
C THR A 39 10.42 4.18 2.36
N LEU A 40 11.02 3.29 3.16
CA LEU A 40 12.45 3.31 3.46
C LEU A 40 12.97 1.88 3.63
N ASN A 41 13.90 1.48 2.77
CA ASN A 41 14.65 0.24 2.92
C ASN A 41 16.05 0.51 3.46
N PHE A 42 16.49 -0.29 4.42
CA PHE A 42 17.78 -0.13 5.08
C PHE A 42 18.24 -1.44 5.70
N THR A 43 19.50 -1.46 6.10
CA THR A 43 20.11 -2.57 6.82
C THR A 43 20.69 -2.12 8.15
N GLY A 44 20.74 -3.03 9.13
CA GLY A 44 21.29 -2.74 10.46
C GLY A 44 21.37 -3.99 11.34
N THR A 45 21.93 -3.83 12.54
CA THR A 45 21.76 -4.84 13.60
C THR A 45 20.36 -4.73 14.19
N GLN A 46 19.85 -5.81 14.79
CA GLN A 46 18.54 -5.78 15.44
C GLN A 46 18.47 -4.69 16.53
N ALA A 47 19.55 -4.47 17.28
CA ALA A 47 19.60 -3.44 18.32
C ALA A 47 19.48 -2.02 17.72
N ASP A 48 20.23 -1.73 16.65
CA ASP A 48 20.19 -0.42 15.98
C ASP A 48 18.84 -0.16 15.31
N ILE A 49 18.25 -1.19 14.70
CA ILE A 49 16.91 -1.13 14.10
C ILE A 49 15.87 -0.81 15.17
N ASN A 50 15.88 -1.52 16.31
CA ASN A 50 14.95 -1.27 17.41
C ASN A 50 15.12 0.15 17.98
N ALA A 51 16.37 0.61 18.11
CA ALA A 51 16.66 1.97 18.57
C ALA A 51 16.12 3.03 17.60
N ALA A 52 16.26 2.83 16.29
CA ALA A 52 15.72 3.76 15.29
C ALA A 52 14.19 3.76 15.27
N LEU A 53 13.55 2.59 15.28
CA LEU A 53 12.09 2.46 15.31
C LEU A 53 11.47 3.10 16.57
N ALA A 54 12.14 3.01 17.72
CA ALA A 54 11.71 3.68 18.96
C ALA A 54 11.72 5.22 18.86
N THR A 55 12.45 5.79 17.88
CA THR A 55 12.50 7.23 17.62
C THR A 55 11.65 7.66 16.42
N MET A 56 10.83 6.77 15.87
CA MET A 56 10.03 7.07 14.69
C MET A 56 9.03 8.19 14.97
N LEU A 57 9.01 9.17 14.08
CA LEU A 57 8.06 10.27 14.07
C LEU A 57 7.17 10.12 12.84
N VAL A 58 5.86 10.27 13.05
CA VAL A 58 4.86 10.24 11.99
C VAL A 58 4.29 11.64 11.83
N SER A 59 4.28 12.13 10.60
CA SER A 59 3.68 13.40 10.21
C SER A 59 2.43 13.11 9.40
N THR A 60 1.31 13.78 9.69
CA THR A 60 0.04 13.61 8.96
C THR A 60 -0.41 14.93 8.34
N GLY A 61 -1.03 14.86 7.18
CA GLY A 61 -1.69 16.01 6.55
C GLY A 61 -3.09 16.28 7.11
N SER A 62 -3.85 17.11 6.40
CA SER A 62 -5.26 17.40 6.70
C SER A 62 -6.24 16.42 6.05
N VAL A 63 -5.77 15.58 5.13
CA VAL A 63 -6.61 14.60 4.43
C VAL A 63 -6.83 13.41 5.35
N GLN A 64 -8.09 13.14 5.65
CA GLN A 64 -8.47 12.02 6.49
C GLN A 64 -8.49 10.71 5.69
N GLY A 65 -8.14 9.61 6.34
CA GLY A 65 -8.19 8.31 5.70
C GLY A 65 -7.46 7.23 6.49
N ALA A 66 -7.84 5.98 6.23
CA ALA A 66 -7.14 4.82 6.75
C ALA A 66 -5.84 4.60 5.96
N PHE A 67 -4.83 4.07 6.64
CA PHE A 67 -3.60 3.59 6.01
C PHE A 67 -2.97 2.50 6.87
N ASP A 68 -2.04 1.77 6.27
CA ASP A 68 -1.29 0.74 6.97
C ASP A 68 0.16 1.18 7.17
N PHE A 69 0.71 0.85 8.33
CA PHE A 69 2.16 0.84 8.57
C PHE A 69 2.67 -0.58 8.43
N ASP A 70 3.48 -0.81 7.41
CA ASP A 70 4.11 -2.09 7.13
C ASP A 70 5.58 -2.06 7.52
N VAL A 71 5.97 -3.00 8.38
CA VAL A 71 7.36 -3.26 8.73
C VAL A 71 7.70 -4.69 8.34
N THR A 72 8.61 -4.84 7.38
CA THR A 72 9.13 -6.14 6.95
C THR A 72 10.59 -6.25 7.32
N SER A 73 11.01 -7.38 7.87
CA SER A 73 12.42 -7.66 8.19
C SER A 73 12.82 -9.06 7.79
N SER A 74 14.05 -9.20 7.30
CA SER A 74 14.62 -10.46 6.82
C SER A 74 16.13 -10.47 7.00
N LEU A 75 16.78 -11.62 6.86
CA LEU A 75 18.24 -11.65 6.78
C LEU A 75 18.69 -10.92 5.51
N ASN A 76 19.70 -10.04 5.65
CA ASN A 76 20.24 -9.35 4.50
C ASN A 76 21.05 -10.31 3.62
N VAL A 77 20.66 -10.42 2.35
CA VAL A 77 21.38 -11.19 1.32
C VAL A 77 21.99 -10.22 0.32
N SER A 78 23.21 -10.50 -0.11
CA SER A 78 23.92 -9.62 -1.05
C SER A 78 23.18 -9.50 -2.38
N ASN A 79 23.14 -8.28 -2.91
CA ASN A 79 22.45 -7.90 -4.15
C ASN A 79 20.95 -8.24 -4.15
N THR A 80 20.32 -8.27 -2.97
CA THR A 80 18.88 -8.50 -2.81
C THR A 80 18.17 -7.22 -2.35
N TYR A 81 17.03 -6.94 -2.96
CA TYR A 81 16.23 -5.73 -2.78
C TYR A 81 14.78 -6.13 -2.52
N TYR A 82 14.11 -5.51 -1.56
CA TYR A 82 12.71 -5.81 -1.24
C TYR A 82 11.80 -4.69 -1.75
N ASN A 83 10.76 -5.04 -2.50
CA ASN A 83 9.74 -4.09 -2.94
C ASN A 83 8.49 -4.23 -2.05
N PRO A 84 8.20 -3.26 -1.17
CA PRO A 84 7.02 -3.33 -0.32
C PRO A 84 5.70 -3.15 -1.07
N ILE A 85 5.73 -2.69 -2.33
CA ILE A 85 4.51 -2.45 -3.11
C ILE A 85 3.86 -3.77 -3.54
N ASN A 86 4.66 -4.72 -4.00
CA ASN A 86 4.18 -6.03 -4.45
C ASN A 86 4.61 -7.19 -3.54
N ASN A 87 5.25 -6.88 -2.40
CA ASN A 87 5.76 -7.88 -1.45
C ASN A 87 6.73 -8.88 -2.10
N SER A 88 7.51 -8.45 -3.10
CA SER A 88 8.50 -9.29 -3.79
C SER A 88 9.94 -8.95 -3.38
N TYR A 89 10.82 -9.93 -3.45
CA TYR A 89 12.27 -9.73 -3.40
C TYR A 89 12.86 -9.83 -4.81
N TYR A 90 13.86 -9.00 -5.09
CA TYR A 90 14.63 -9.01 -6.33
C TYR A 90 16.09 -9.27 -6.02
N GLN A 91 16.75 -10.14 -6.75
CA GLN A 91 18.17 -10.41 -6.62
C GLN A 91 18.90 -10.25 -7.95
N TYR A 92 19.85 -9.33 -8.00
CA TYR A 92 20.73 -9.21 -9.16
C TYR A 92 21.81 -10.28 -9.12
N VAL A 93 21.90 -11.07 -10.19
CA VAL A 93 22.96 -12.06 -10.39
C VAL A 93 23.87 -11.60 -11.52
N ALA A 94 25.06 -11.12 -11.15
CA ALA A 94 26.10 -10.76 -12.10
C ALA A 94 26.62 -12.02 -12.82
N SER A 95 26.44 -12.08 -14.12
CA SER A 95 26.88 -13.20 -14.96
C SER A 95 27.05 -12.71 -16.39
N ARG A 96 28.15 -11.96 -16.62
CA ARG A 96 28.45 -11.39 -17.94
C ARG A 96 28.47 -12.49 -19.01
N ASN A 97 27.91 -12.19 -20.18
CA ASN A 97 27.80 -13.12 -21.31
C ASN A 97 26.87 -14.32 -21.09
N ILE A 98 26.00 -14.31 -20.06
CA ILE A 98 24.99 -15.36 -19.91
C ILE A 98 23.93 -15.23 -21.01
N THR A 99 23.55 -16.34 -21.63
CA THR A 99 22.42 -16.38 -22.56
C THR A 99 21.11 -16.28 -21.79
N TRP A 100 20.06 -15.76 -22.43
CA TRP A 100 18.73 -15.68 -21.81
C TRP A 100 18.22 -17.05 -21.33
N THR A 101 18.42 -18.11 -22.13
CA THR A 101 18.02 -19.48 -21.78
C THR A 101 18.72 -20.01 -20.54
N ASN A 102 20.02 -19.72 -20.38
CA ASN A 102 20.76 -20.11 -19.18
C ASN A 102 20.35 -19.28 -17.97
N ALA A 103 20.08 -17.98 -18.16
CA ALA A 103 19.59 -17.12 -17.09
C ALA A 103 18.21 -17.60 -16.58
N LEU A 104 17.31 -17.98 -17.49
CA LEU A 104 16.01 -18.57 -17.16
C LEU A 104 16.17 -19.84 -16.32
N ALA A 105 17.01 -20.77 -16.77
CA ALA A 105 17.26 -22.02 -16.06
C ALA A 105 17.91 -21.79 -14.69
N GLN A 106 18.89 -20.89 -14.60
CA GLN A 106 19.58 -20.61 -13.34
C GLN A 106 18.71 -19.86 -12.34
N ALA A 107 17.86 -18.94 -12.78
CA ALA A 107 16.91 -18.25 -11.91
C ALA A 107 15.98 -19.24 -11.19
N ALA A 108 15.48 -20.25 -11.91
CA ALA A 108 14.63 -21.33 -11.37
C ALA A 108 15.30 -22.21 -10.31
N THR A 109 16.64 -22.17 -10.18
CA THR A 109 17.38 -22.90 -9.13
C THR A 109 17.61 -22.08 -7.87
N LYS A 110 17.32 -20.79 -7.89
CA LYS A 110 17.56 -19.92 -6.74
C LYS A 110 16.42 -20.04 -5.74
N THR A 111 16.77 -19.88 -4.47
CA THR A 111 15.80 -19.88 -3.38
C THR A 111 16.10 -18.74 -2.42
N LEU A 112 15.05 -18.06 -1.95
CA LEU A 112 15.16 -17.01 -0.94
C LEU A 112 13.91 -17.05 -0.06
N ASN A 113 14.10 -17.07 1.27
CA ASN A 113 13.00 -17.00 2.24
C ASN A 113 11.87 -18.02 1.99
N GLY A 114 12.21 -19.22 1.51
CA GLY A 114 11.24 -20.27 1.17
C GLY A 114 10.62 -20.18 -0.23
N ALA A 115 10.84 -19.09 -0.97
CA ALA A 115 10.42 -18.96 -2.36
C ALA A 115 11.45 -19.54 -3.33
N THR A 116 10.97 -20.03 -4.48
CA THR A 116 11.80 -20.37 -5.64
C THR A 116 11.83 -19.18 -6.58
N GLY A 117 13.02 -18.83 -7.06
CA GLY A 117 13.23 -17.67 -7.92
C GLY A 117 12.85 -17.92 -9.37
N TYR A 118 12.68 -16.83 -10.12
CA TYR A 118 12.44 -16.84 -11.56
C TYR A 118 12.99 -15.53 -12.15
N LEU A 119 13.38 -15.47 -13.44
CA LEU A 119 13.65 -14.19 -14.10
C LEU A 119 12.49 -13.24 -13.92
N VAL A 120 12.79 -12.01 -13.50
CA VAL A 120 11.78 -11.00 -13.18
C VAL A 120 10.75 -10.84 -14.28
N THR A 121 9.50 -10.74 -13.86
CA THR A 121 8.36 -10.31 -14.68
C THR A 121 8.01 -8.91 -14.25
N ILE A 122 7.74 -7.99 -15.18
CA ILE A 122 7.49 -6.58 -14.85
C ILE A 122 6.10 -6.21 -15.33
N THR A 123 5.16 -6.15 -14.42
CA THR A 123 3.73 -6.11 -14.73
C THR A 123 3.10 -4.73 -14.55
N THR A 124 3.79 -3.81 -13.87
CA THR A 124 3.27 -2.47 -13.59
C THR A 124 4.36 -1.41 -13.70
N ASP A 125 3.94 -0.14 -13.87
CA ASP A 125 4.86 0.99 -13.82
C ASP A 125 5.57 1.09 -12.47
N SER A 126 4.85 0.91 -11.36
CA SER A 126 5.43 0.98 -10.02
C SER A 126 6.56 -0.03 -9.79
N GLU A 127 6.43 -1.23 -10.35
CA GLU A 127 7.46 -2.26 -10.29
C GLU A 127 8.68 -1.90 -11.15
N ASN A 128 8.45 -1.39 -12.37
CA ASN A 128 9.54 -0.96 -13.24
C ASN A 128 10.29 0.24 -12.64
N GLN A 129 9.59 1.20 -12.02
CA GLN A 129 10.19 2.31 -11.28
C GLN A 129 11.01 1.80 -10.08
N PHE A 130 10.52 0.77 -9.37
CA PHE A 130 11.29 0.15 -8.30
C PHE A 130 12.61 -0.44 -8.81
N ILE A 131 12.57 -1.19 -9.91
CA ILE A 131 13.77 -1.77 -10.55
C ILE A 131 14.70 -0.67 -11.07
N MET A 132 14.15 0.42 -11.60
CA MET A 132 14.91 1.56 -12.11
C MET A 132 15.70 2.27 -11.00
N PHE A 133 15.08 2.54 -9.85
CA PHE A 133 15.67 3.41 -8.82
C PHE A 133 16.32 2.67 -7.66
N TYR A 134 15.83 1.48 -7.30
CA TYR A 134 16.19 0.81 -6.05
C TYR A 134 16.91 -0.53 -6.23
N VAL A 135 17.16 -0.94 -7.48
CA VAL A 135 17.95 -2.13 -7.81
C VAL A 135 19.24 -1.70 -8.50
N ASN A 136 20.39 -2.00 -7.91
CA ASN A 136 21.70 -1.70 -8.51
C ASN A 136 22.07 -2.75 -9.57
N ALA A 137 21.46 -2.63 -10.76
CA ALA A 137 21.71 -3.51 -11.88
C ALA A 137 21.50 -2.79 -13.22
N SER A 138 22.33 -3.09 -14.21
CA SER A 138 22.22 -2.59 -15.58
C SER A 138 22.44 -3.71 -16.59
N ASP A 139 21.87 -3.56 -17.78
CA ASP A 139 21.98 -4.54 -18.87
C ASP A 139 21.61 -5.95 -18.41
N ILE A 140 20.35 -6.14 -18.00
CA ILE A 140 19.91 -7.38 -17.36
C ILE A 140 18.80 -8.07 -18.14
N TRP A 141 18.88 -9.41 -18.19
CA TRP A 141 17.78 -10.23 -18.69
C TRP A 141 16.56 -10.18 -17.76
N ILE A 142 15.38 -10.17 -18.38
CA ILE A 142 14.06 -10.31 -17.75
C ILE A 142 13.31 -11.49 -18.38
N GLY A 143 12.19 -11.92 -17.80
CA GLY A 143 11.43 -13.12 -18.21
C GLY A 143 10.67 -13.02 -19.54
N ALA A 144 10.83 -11.92 -20.29
CA ALA A 144 10.09 -11.65 -21.53
C ALA A 144 10.70 -12.35 -22.76
N SER A 145 9.86 -12.95 -23.60
CA SER A 145 10.27 -13.50 -24.90
C SER A 145 9.10 -13.64 -25.87
N ASP A 146 9.38 -13.47 -27.17
CA ASP A 146 8.48 -13.80 -28.28
C ASP A 146 9.00 -14.96 -29.16
N ALA A 147 10.05 -15.68 -28.74
CA ALA A 147 10.72 -16.71 -29.53
C ALA A 147 9.79 -17.86 -30.01
N GLY A 148 8.59 -18.00 -29.41
CA GLY A 148 7.58 -18.98 -29.83
C GLY A 148 6.72 -18.49 -31.00
N ASN A 149 6.48 -17.18 -31.10
CA ASN A 149 5.73 -16.55 -32.18
C ASN A 149 6.11 -15.08 -32.28
N GLU A 150 6.76 -14.71 -33.37
CA GLU A 150 7.26 -13.35 -33.64
C GLU A 150 6.19 -12.27 -33.39
N GLY A 151 6.53 -11.26 -32.60
CA GLY A 151 5.63 -10.16 -32.23
C GLY A 151 4.58 -10.53 -31.18
N VAL A 152 4.62 -11.73 -30.60
CA VAL A 152 3.76 -12.14 -29.47
C VAL A 152 4.64 -12.35 -28.24
N TRP A 153 4.81 -11.27 -27.48
CA TRP A 153 5.68 -11.23 -26.32
C TRP A 153 4.96 -11.76 -25.08
N THR A 154 5.57 -12.74 -24.44
CA THR A 154 5.02 -13.44 -23.27
C THR A 154 6.02 -13.48 -22.12
N TRP A 155 5.51 -13.50 -20.88
CA TRP A 155 6.29 -13.89 -19.72
C TRP A 155 6.52 -15.40 -19.75
N ARG A 156 7.76 -15.85 -19.57
CA ARG A 156 8.14 -17.26 -19.79
C ARG A 156 8.24 -18.09 -18.51
N ASN A 157 8.00 -17.47 -17.37
CA ASN A 157 8.23 -17.99 -16.03
C ASN A 157 7.52 -17.12 -15.00
N GLY A 158 7.67 -17.46 -13.71
CA GLY A 158 6.98 -16.77 -12.63
C GLY A 158 5.48 -17.10 -12.59
N PRO A 159 4.73 -16.44 -11.70
CA PRO A 159 3.27 -16.51 -11.65
C PRO A 159 2.59 -16.14 -12.97
N GLU A 160 3.23 -15.32 -13.79
CA GLU A 160 2.74 -14.80 -15.06
C GLU A 160 3.05 -15.70 -16.26
N ALA A 161 3.66 -16.87 -16.06
CA ALA A 161 4.12 -17.73 -17.15
C ALA A 161 3.01 -18.02 -18.18
N GLY A 162 3.32 -17.76 -19.46
CA GLY A 162 2.40 -17.93 -20.59
C GLY A 162 1.49 -16.73 -20.85
N THR A 163 1.53 -15.69 -20.01
CA THR A 163 0.74 -14.48 -20.20
C THR A 163 1.37 -13.61 -21.28
N GLN A 164 0.59 -13.26 -22.30
CA GLN A 164 0.97 -12.24 -23.28
C GLN A 164 0.88 -10.86 -22.63
N PHE A 165 1.91 -10.04 -22.82
CA PHE A 165 1.91 -8.65 -22.34
C PHE A 165 2.10 -7.63 -23.47
N TRP A 166 2.55 -8.06 -24.66
CA TRP A 166 2.74 -7.18 -25.81
C TRP A 166 2.43 -7.87 -27.14
N GLN A 167 1.84 -7.12 -28.07
CA GLN A 167 1.48 -7.56 -29.42
C GLN A 167 2.08 -6.60 -30.45
N GLY A 168 2.76 -7.14 -31.46
CA GLY A 168 3.35 -6.40 -32.58
C GLY A 168 4.81 -5.97 -32.35
N GLY A 169 5.34 -5.18 -33.29
CA GLY A 169 6.67 -4.55 -33.18
C GLY A 169 6.63 -3.29 -32.33
N THR A 170 7.33 -2.24 -32.75
CA THR A 170 7.38 -0.97 -32.02
C THR A 170 5.99 -0.32 -31.86
N PRO A 171 5.78 0.56 -30.85
CA PRO A 171 4.56 1.36 -30.74
C PRO A 171 4.23 2.15 -32.03
N ALA A 172 5.26 2.68 -32.71
CA ALA A 172 5.10 3.42 -33.95
C ALA A 172 4.61 2.56 -35.12
N GLN A 173 4.78 1.24 -35.04
CA GLN A 173 4.30 0.25 -36.00
C GLN A 173 2.98 -0.41 -35.57
N GLY A 174 2.30 0.17 -34.57
CA GLY A 174 1.02 -0.33 -34.07
C GLY A 174 1.16 -1.44 -33.02
N GLY A 175 2.33 -1.61 -32.42
CA GLY A 175 2.49 -2.48 -31.26
C GLY A 175 1.80 -1.91 -30.02
N TYR A 176 1.25 -2.79 -29.18
CA TYR A 176 0.50 -2.39 -27.99
C TYR A 176 0.60 -3.42 -26.85
N ALA A 177 0.44 -2.94 -25.62
CA ALA A 177 0.38 -3.78 -24.43
C ALA A 177 -0.99 -4.45 -24.31
N THR A 178 -1.02 -5.71 -23.87
CA THR A 178 -2.23 -6.54 -23.81
C THR A 178 -2.76 -6.73 -22.40
N GLU A 179 -4.00 -7.22 -22.30
CA GLU A 179 -4.57 -7.76 -21.05
C GLU A 179 -3.66 -8.87 -20.48
N PRO A 180 -3.56 -9.04 -19.15
CA PRO A 180 -4.27 -8.32 -18.08
C PRO A 180 -3.58 -7.07 -17.56
N TYR A 181 -2.30 -6.87 -17.89
CA TYR A 181 -1.48 -5.86 -17.26
C TYR A 181 -1.48 -4.51 -17.98
N TYR A 182 -1.70 -4.51 -19.30
CA TYR A 182 -1.66 -3.31 -20.13
C TYR A 182 -0.38 -2.48 -19.92
N TYR A 183 0.73 -3.16 -19.65
CA TYR A 183 2.01 -2.54 -19.34
C TYR A 183 3.16 -3.13 -20.14
N ALA A 184 3.97 -2.24 -20.71
CA ALA A 184 5.29 -2.53 -21.22
C ALA A 184 6.13 -1.25 -21.18
N ALA A 185 7.42 -1.35 -20.88
CA ALA A 185 8.34 -0.21 -20.85
C ALA A 185 9.42 -0.27 -21.93
N TRP A 186 9.03 -0.71 -23.14
CA TRP A 186 9.92 -0.69 -24.30
C TRP A 186 10.57 0.68 -24.50
N ALA A 187 11.88 0.68 -24.74
CA ALA A 187 12.61 1.88 -25.11
C ALA A 187 12.05 2.48 -26.42
N PRO A 188 12.35 3.76 -26.71
CA PRO A 188 11.98 4.34 -28.00
C PRO A 188 12.49 3.47 -29.16
N ASN A 189 11.58 3.15 -30.09
CA ASN A 189 11.79 2.24 -31.20
C ASN A 189 12.00 0.76 -30.81
N GLN A 190 11.52 0.32 -29.64
CA GLN A 190 11.51 -1.10 -29.28
C GLN A 190 10.09 -1.67 -29.12
N PRO A 191 9.89 -2.99 -29.29
CA PRO A 191 10.85 -3.95 -29.83
C PRO A 191 10.97 -3.82 -31.36
N ASP A 192 12.19 -3.76 -31.90
CA ASP A 192 12.44 -3.60 -33.36
C ASP A 192 12.81 -4.90 -34.08
N ASN A 193 13.03 -5.99 -33.34
CA ASN A 193 13.46 -7.27 -33.87
C ASN A 193 14.65 -7.14 -34.84
N ALA A 194 15.72 -6.46 -34.41
CA ALA A 194 16.83 -6.16 -35.29
C ALA A 194 17.45 -7.43 -35.89
N GLY A 195 17.59 -7.46 -37.22
CA GLY A 195 18.11 -8.64 -37.92
C GLY A 195 17.19 -9.86 -37.89
N ARG A 196 15.93 -9.72 -37.45
CA ARG A 196 14.93 -10.79 -37.35
C ARG A 196 15.36 -11.94 -36.43
N ALA A 197 16.01 -11.59 -35.33
CA ALA A 197 16.61 -12.55 -34.42
C ALA A 197 16.48 -12.16 -32.94
N GLU A 198 15.86 -11.01 -32.62
CA GLU A 198 15.79 -10.50 -31.24
C GLU A 198 14.50 -10.93 -30.58
N HIS A 199 14.62 -11.92 -29.68
CA HIS A 199 13.46 -12.62 -29.13
C HIS A 199 13.42 -12.67 -27.60
N TYR A 200 14.27 -11.89 -26.94
CA TYR A 200 14.49 -11.96 -25.50
C TYR A 200 14.59 -10.57 -24.91
N GLY A 201 13.77 -10.29 -23.91
CA GLY A 201 13.69 -8.98 -23.29
C GLY A 201 14.79 -8.73 -22.27
N SER A 202 15.29 -7.51 -22.27
CA SER A 202 16.23 -6.97 -21.29
C SER A 202 15.73 -5.61 -20.78
N THR A 203 16.19 -5.18 -19.60
CA THR A 203 15.92 -3.84 -19.05
C THR A 203 17.20 -3.17 -18.57
N ASN A 204 17.11 -1.89 -18.20
CA ASN A 204 18.22 -1.04 -17.78
C ASN A 204 19.36 -1.04 -18.81
N PHE A 205 19.00 -1.08 -20.10
CA PHE A 205 19.92 -1.34 -21.20
C PHE A 205 20.69 -0.08 -21.61
N ARG A 206 22.01 -0.20 -21.74
CA ARG A 206 22.96 0.83 -22.17
C ARG A 206 22.80 2.18 -21.46
N GLY A 207 22.51 2.12 -20.16
CA GLY A 207 22.38 3.30 -19.30
C GLY A 207 20.99 3.96 -19.32
N THR A 208 20.03 3.42 -20.09
CA THR A 208 18.63 3.86 -20.01
C THR A 208 17.89 3.00 -18.98
N LEU A 209 17.91 3.46 -17.72
CA LEU A 209 17.24 2.75 -16.63
C LEU A 209 15.72 2.74 -16.83
N GLY A 210 15.08 1.62 -16.50
CA GLY A 210 13.64 1.38 -16.65
C GLY A 210 13.17 1.09 -18.08
N ALA A 211 14.01 1.27 -19.11
CA ALA A 211 13.61 1.02 -20.49
C ALA A 211 14.04 -0.36 -20.98
N TRP A 212 13.16 -1.02 -21.74
CA TRP A 212 13.34 -2.39 -22.21
C TRP A 212 13.88 -2.44 -23.64
N ASN A 213 14.64 -3.48 -23.95
CA ASN A 213 15.17 -3.78 -25.28
C ASN A 213 15.04 -5.27 -25.55
N ASP A 214 14.62 -5.66 -26.76
CA ASP A 214 14.74 -7.03 -27.25
C ASP A 214 16.16 -7.28 -27.74
N LEU A 215 16.66 -8.49 -27.53
CA LEU A 215 18.01 -8.88 -27.93
C LEU A 215 17.98 -10.31 -28.48
N PRO A 216 18.96 -10.68 -29.31
CA PRO A 216 19.02 -12.02 -29.84
C PRO A 216 19.60 -12.97 -28.79
N LEU A 217 19.41 -14.28 -28.97
CA LEU A 217 19.92 -15.28 -28.00
C LEU A 217 21.44 -15.16 -27.79
N ASN A 218 22.16 -14.79 -28.85
CA ASN A 218 23.60 -14.55 -28.86
C ASN A 218 24.00 -13.10 -28.50
N GLY A 219 23.05 -12.22 -28.17
CA GLY A 219 23.29 -10.85 -27.69
C GLY A 219 23.84 -10.78 -26.26
N ALA A 220 24.18 -11.94 -25.67
CA ALA A 220 24.67 -12.08 -24.31
C ALA A 220 25.89 -11.21 -23.99
N ASN A 221 26.72 -10.87 -24.98
CA ASN A 221 27.87 -9.98 -24.80
C ASN A 221 27.50 -8.54 -24.39
N LEU A 222 26.24 -8.17 -24.58
CA LEU A 222 25.68 -6.87 -24.19
C LEU A 222 25.11 -6.89 -22.76
N ILE A 223 25.06 -8.05 -22.12
CA ILE A 223 24.39 -8.26 -20.83
C ILE A 223 25.41 -8.46 -19.70
N SER A 224 25.13 -7.81 -18.57
CA SER A 224 25.93 -7.89 -17.35
C SER A 224 25.44 -8.98 -16.39
N GLY A 225 24.17 -9.37 -16.49
CA GLY A 225 23.59 -10.44 -15.67
C GLY A 225 22.09 -10.58 -15.87
N TYR A 226 21.40 -11.02 -14.82
CA TYR A 226 19.95 -11.19 -14.83
C TYR A 226 19.34 -10.85 -13.48
N LEU A 227 18.06 -10.45 -13.48
CA LEU A 227 17.33 -10.16 -12.25
C LEU A 227 16.42 -11.33 -11.93
N VAL A 228 16.57 -11.87 -10.72
CA VAL A 228 15.69 -12.90 -10.18
C VAL A 228 14.65 -12.23 -9.31
N GLU A 229 13.38 -12.56 -9.51
CA GLU A 229 12.30 -12.20 -8.61
C GLU A 229 11.89 -13.41 -7.77
N TYR A 230 11.47 -13.13 -6.54
CA TYR A 230 10.85 -14.06 -5.62
C TYR A 230 9.56 -13.42 -5.12
N THR A 231 8.43 -14.07 -5.39
CA THR A 231 7.12 -13.73 -4.82
C THR A 231 6.84 -14.57 -3.58
N GLU A 232 5.94 -14.06 -2.73
CA GLU A 232 5.59 -14.74 -1.49
C GLU A 232 5.06 -16.15 -1.77
N PRO A 233 5.68 -17.20 -1.18
CA PRO A 233 5.24 -18.56 -1.41
C PRO A 233 3.91 -18.84 -0.69
N ALA A 234 3.18 -19.84 -1.15
CA ALA A 234 2.00 -20.32 -0.45
C ALA A 234 2.38 -20.76 0.98
N GLY A 235 1.72 -20.16 1.99
CA GLY A 235 2.08 -20.34 3.40
C GLY A 235 2.93 -19.21 3.99
N GLY A 236 3.30 -18.22 3.17
CA GLY A 236 4.03 -17.04 3.59
C GLY A 236 5.55 -17.24 3.60
N TRP A 237 6.27 -16.14 3.76
CA TRP A 237 7.72 -16.14 3.80
C TRP A 237 8.31 -16.94 4.97
N THR A 238 9.40 -17.67 4.71
CA THR A 238 10.21 -18.33 5.75
C THR A 238 11.32 -17.40 6.24
N GLY A 239 11.42 -17.18 7.55
CA GLY A 239 12.49 -16.36 8.14
C GLY A 239 12.36 -14.86 7.88
N VAL A 240 11.15 -14.42 7.49
CA VAL A 240 10.78 -13.01 7.34
C VAL A 240 9.73 -12.69 8.40
N THR A 241 9.89 -11.57 9.08
CA THR A 241 8.86 -11.03 9.98
C THR A 241 8.18 -9.88 9.27
N GLN A 242 6.86 -9.94 9.15
CA GLN A 242 6.02 -8.88 8.62
C GLN A 242 5.00 -8.46 9.67
N THR A 243 4.96 -7.16 9.95
CA THR A 243 3.96 -6.56 10.83
C THR A 243 3.24 -5.46 10.08
N ARG A 244 1.94 -5.60 9.93
CA ARG A 244 1.03 -4.57 9.41
C ARG A 244 0.22 -3.99 10.55
N THR A 245 0.28 -2.67 10.72
CA THR A 245 -0.50 -1.94 11.74
C THR A 245 -1.41 -0.94 11.05
N ALA A 246 -2.72 -1.15 11.18
CA ALA A 246 -3.69 -0.20 10.66
C ALA A 246 -3.70 1.10 11.49
N ALA A 247 -3.77 2.23 10.80
CA ALA A 247 -3.85 3.56 11.36
C ALA A 247 -4.90 4.39 10.60
N TYR A 248 -5.30 5.51 11.18
CA TYR A 248 -6.26 6.44 10.57
C TYR A 248 -5.85 7.87 10.84
N VAL A 249 -5.73 8.68 9.78
CA VAL A 249 -5.65 10.12 9.88
C VAL A 249 -7.06 10.65 10.06
N GLY A 250 -7.36 11.18 11.23
CA GLY A 250 -8.68 11.71 11.57
C GLY A 250 -8.58 13.02 12.34
N ASN A 251 -9.69 13.72 12.43
CA ASN A 251 -9.80 14.82 13.39
C ASN A 251 -9.74 14.24 14.80
N ALA A 252 -8.98 14.88 15.70
CA ALA A 252 -9.09 14.58 17.12
C ALA A 252 -10.55 14.80 17.54
N GLN A 253 -11.29 13.73 17.80
CA GLN A 253 -12.65 13.84 18.28
C GLN A 253 -12.59 14.31 19.74
N GLY A 254 -12.70 15.62 19.94
CA GLY A 254 -12.80 16.25 21.25
C GLY A 254 -11.45 16.57 21.89
N GLY A 255 -11.05 17.83 21.79
CA GLY A 255 -10.13 18.41 22.77
C GLY A 255 -10.71 18.25 24.18
N VAL A 256 -9.82 18.01 25.13
CA VAL A 256 -10.04 18.05 26.59
C VAL A 256 -10.83 19.31 26.94
N GLY A 257 -12.13 19.18 27.23
CA GLY A 257 -12.98 20.34 27.59
C GLY A 257 -14.47 20.29 27.23
N GLY A 258 -15.03 19.17 26.77
CA GLY A 258 -16.48 19.00 26.57
C GLY A 258 -17.09 18.15 27.67
N ALA A 259 -18.08 18.69 28.38
CA ALA A 259 -18.76 18.07 29.51
C ALA A 259 -19.14 16.59 29.28
N GLY A 260 -18.97 15.79 30.33
CA GLY A 260 -19.45 14.40 30.36
C GLY A 260 -20.91 14.32 29.91
N GLY A 261 -21.13 13.59 28.83
CA GLY A 261 -22.41 13.06 28.43
C GLY A 261 -22.25 11.55 28.29
N ASP A 262 -22.93 10.80 29.15
CA ASP A 262 -22.99 9.34 29.08
C ASP A 262 -23.49 8.88 27.70
N ALA A 263 -22.70 8.00 27.05
CA ALA A 263 -23.12 6.76 26.40
C ALA A 263 -22.14 6.36 25.28
N GLY A 264 -21.19 5.50 25.66
CA GLY A 264 -20.51 4.48 24.83
C GLY A 264 -20.18 4.80 23.38
N LYS A 265 -18.91 5.14 23.11
CA LYS A 265 -18.05 4.57 22.06
C LYS A 265 -16.64 5.17 22.12
N GLY A 266 -15.65 4.29 22.37
CA GLY A 266 -14.24 4.37 21.96
C GLY A 266 -13.47 5.67 22.21
N GLY A 267 -12.84 5.81 23.37
CA GLY A 267 -11.72 6.72 23.55
C GLY A 267 -10.42 6.05 23.10
N ASN A 268 -9.82 6.52 22.00
CA ASN A 268 -8.39 6.33 21.77
C ASN A 268 -7.64 7.42 22.56
N GLY A 269 -7.40 7.13 23.84
CA GLY A 269 -6.51 7.94 24.67
C GLY A 269 -5.06 7.68 24.28
N ALA A 270 -4.44 8.62 23.58
CA ALA A 270 -3.00 8.75 23.55
C ALA A 270 -2.54 9.23 24.94
N ALA A 271 -2.12 8.31 25.81
CA ALA A 271 -1.50 8.62 27.09
C ALA A 271 0.02 8.38 27.01
N GLY A 272 0.72 9.35 26.42
CA GLY A 272 2.17 9.47 26.49
C GLY A 272 2.54 10.80 27.14
N GLY A 273 2.59 10.82 28.47
CA GLY A 273 2.95 12.01 29.23
C GLY A 273 3.09 11.70 30.72
N SER A 274 4.33 11.43 31.15
CA SER A 274 4.69 11.34 32.57
C SER A 274 4.39 12.65 33.27
N VAL A 275 3.45 12.65 34.22
CA VAL A 275 3.22 13.80 35.12
C VAL A 275 3.70 13.42 36.51
N GLY A 276 4.91 13.86 36.84
CA GLY A 276 5.35 13.99 38.22
C GLY A 276 4.76 15.29 38.79
N GLY A 277 3.95 15.18 39.83
CA GLY A 277 3.38 16.31 40.53
C GLY A 277 2.35 15.83 41.55
N ALA A 278 2.78 15.73 42.81
CA ALA A 278 1.91 15.46 43.94
C ALA A 278 1.07 16.70 44.24
N ASP A 279 -0.24 16.52 44.41
CA ASP A 279 -1.16 17.36 45.19
C ASP A 279 -2.54 16.70 45.12
N SER A 280 -3.40 16.66 46.12
CA SER A 280 -3.35 16.81 47.58
C SER A 280 -4.76 16.38 48.00
N ALA A 281 -4.86 15.51 49.00
CA ALA A 281 -6.15 14.98 49.45
C ALA A 281 -6.98 16.08 50.15
N GLY A 282 -8.26 16.18 49.79
CA GLY A 282 -9.25 16.96 50.54
C GLY A 282 -10.61 16.30 50.38
N GLY A 283 -11.07 15.65 51.46
CA GLY A 283 -12.41 15.07 51.54
C GLY A 283 -13.35 15.98 52.31
N ASP A 284 -14.64 15.80 52.05
CA ASP A 284 -15.73 16.20 52.92
C ASP A 284 -16.85 15.14 52.88
N GLY A 285 -17.28 14.75 54.07
CA GLY A 285 -18.35 13.78 54.28
C GLY A 285 -19.69 14.47 54.50
N GLY A 286 -20.77 13.71 54.25
CA GLY A 286 -22.13 14.09 54.60
C GLY A 286 -23.06 12.87 54.61
N THR A 287 -23.70 12.62 55.74
CA THR A 287 -24.40 11.39 56.15
C THR A 287 -25.94 11.50 56.10
N GLY A 288 -26.63 10.35 55.94
CA GLY A 288 -28.02 10.08 56.40
C GLY A 288 -29.12 10.27 55.33
N GLY A 289 -30.20 9.47 55.23
CA GLY A 289 -30.81 8.43 56.06
C GLY A 289 -31.99 7.76 55.32
N VAL A 290 -32.68 6.83 56.00
CA VAL A 290 -33.44 5.67 55.47
C VAL A 290 -34.98 5.84 55.49
N GLY A 291 -35.69 5.12 54.62
CA GLY A 291 -37.09 4.63 54.80
C GLY A 291 -38.05 5.06 53.67
N GLY A 292 -38.97 4.29 53.10
CA GLY A 292 -39.49 2.93 53.35
C GLY A 292 -40.87 2.82 52.67
N SER A 293 -40.98 1.93 51.68
CA SER A 293 -42.14 1.23 51.07
C SER A 293 -43.61 1.58 51.39
N GLY A 294 -44.47 1.58 50.34
CA GLY A 294 -45.93 1.43 50.47
C GLY A 294 -46.74 1.33 49.16
N GLY A 295 -46.77 0.13 48.55
CA GLY A 295 -47.93 -0.57 47.96
C GLY A 295 -48.83 0.02 46.82
N PRO A 296 -49.58 -0.84 46.09
CA PRO A 296 -49.88 -0.62 44.66
C PRO A 296 -51.38 -0.50 44.29
N GLY A 297 -51.70 -0.04 43.06
CA GLY A 297 -52.99 -0.38 42.42
C GLY A 297 -53.56 0.55 41.33
N VAL A 298 -53.63 0.01 40.10
CA VAL A 298 -54.77 0.01 39.15
C VAL A 298 -55.10 1.22 38.22
N VAL A 299 -54.73 1.06 36.94
CA VAL A 299 -55.48 1.17 35.65
C VAL A 299 -56.37 2.38 35.25
N ALA A 300 -55.98 2.99 34.11
CA ALA A 300 -56.73 3.61 32.96
C ALA A 300 -57.63 4.87 33.10
N ASN A 301 -57.45 5.87 32.20
CA ASN A 301 -58.18 6.06 30.91
C ASN A 301 -58.26 7.55 30.45
N GLY A 302 -58.32 7.79 29.12
CA GLY A 302 -58.92 8.95 28.41
C GLY A 302 -58.18 10.30 28.43
N GLY A 303 -57.81 10.93 27.28
CA GLY A 303 -58.67 11.74 26.37
C GLY A 303 -58.59 13.24 26.76
N THR A 304 -58.60 14.29 25.94
CA THR A 304 -58.90 14.59 24.53
C THR A 304 -58.49 16.06 24.22
N GLY A 305 -58.12 16.37 22.97
CA GLY A 305 -58.58 17.54 22.19
C GLY A 305 -58.03 18.96 22.44
N GLY A 306 -57.81 19.70 21.33
CA GLY A 306 -57.71 21.16 21.30
C GLY A 306 -57.02 21.72 20.05
N VAL A 307 -57.78 22.43 19.22
CA VAL A 307 -57.47 22.99 17.89
C VAL A 307 -57.17 24.50 17.95
N GLY A 308 -56.40 25.01 16.98
CA GLY A 308 -56.67 26.28 16.31
C GLY A 308 -55.77 27.48 16.65
N GLY A 309 -55.32 28.20 15.60
CA GLY A 309 -54.79 29.56 15.73
C GLY A 309 -53.81 29.97 14.63
N THR A 310 -54.32 30.58 13.58
CA THR A 310 -53.64 31.22 12.44
C THR A 310 -53.10 32.63 12.77
N GLY A 311 -52.08 33.10 12.04
CA GLY A 311 -52.07 34.49 11.52
C GLY A 311 -50.79 35.32 11.65
N GLY A 312 -50.43 35.98 10.53
CA GLY A 312 -49.68 37.26 10.42
C GLY A 312 -48.19 37.10 10.13
N ASP A 313 -47.66 37.36 8.92
CA ASP A 313 -47.59 38.57 8.07
C ASP A 313 -46.34 39.46 8.31
N GLY A 314 -45.72 39.88 7.20
CA GLY A 314 -44.66 40.90 7.08
C GLY A 314 -43.35 40.31 6.53
N GLY A 315 -42.97 40.46 5.26
CA GLY A 315 -42.71 41.73 4.53
C GLY A 315 -41.32 42.23 4.96
N ASP A 316 -40.28 42.39 4.14
CA ASP A 316 -40.16 43.08 2.85
C ASP A 316 -38.76 42.71 2.27
N GLY A 317 -38.60 42.42 0.97
CA GLY A 317 -38.02 43.37 0.00
C GLY A 317 -36.47 43.31 0.00
N GLY A 318 -35.81 42.62 -0.93
CA GLY A 318 -35.55 43.09 -2.31
C GLY A 318 -34.26 43.94 -2.34
N THR A 319 -33.35 43.93 -3.31
CA THR A 319 -33.22 43.36 -4.65
C THR A 319 -31.73 43.44 -5.05
N GLY A 320 -31.24 42.61 -5.99
CA GLY A 320 -29.89 42.78 -6.56
C GLY A 320 -29.26 41.60 -7.31
N ASN A 321 -29.97 41.06 -8.30
CA ASN A 321 -29.51 40.16 -9.39
C ASN A 321 -28.53 40.93 -10.34
N PRO A 322 -27.99 40.40 -11.48
CA PRO A 322 -27.96 39.03 -12.00
C PRO A 322 -26.64 38.51 -12.61
N GLY A 323 -26.63 37.19 -12.81
CA GLY A 323 -26.31 36.59 -14.12
C GLY A 323 -25.31 35.43 -14.04
N THR A 324 -25.44 34.31 -14.75
CA THR A 324 -26.45 33.75 -15.68
C THR A 324 -26.01 32.31 -15.93
N THR A 325 -26.93 31.35 -16.02
CA THR A 325 -26.96 30.26 -17.03
C THR A 325 -28.24 29.43 -16.86
N GLY A 326 -28.98 29.25 -17.97
CA GLY A 326 -30.27 28.53 -18.05
C GLY A 326 -30.14 27.02 -17.79
N SER A 327 -31.15 26.35 -17.22
CA SER A 327 -32.42 25.89 -17.84
C SER A 327 -32.16 24.79 -18.87
N ALA A 328 -32.77 23.59 -18.89
CA ALA A 328 -33.87 22.89 -18.21
C ALA A 328 -33.56 21.36 -18.38
N GLY A 329 -34.20 20.36 -17.78
CA GLY A 329 -35.44 20.20 -17.04
C GLY A 329 -35.58 18.72 -16.65
N SER A 330 -36.29 18.48 -15.55
CA SER A 330 -36.68 17.19 -14.93
C SER A 330 -37.86 16.53 -15.68
N PRO A 331 -38.54 15.47 -15.18
CA PRO A 331 -38.10 14.20 -14.57
C PRO A 331 -38.89 12.97 -15.13
N GLY A 332 -38.55 11.75 -14.67
CA GLY A 332 -39.39 10.56 -14.84
C GLY A 332 -39.28 9.62 -13.64
N THR A 333 -40.39 9.41 -12.94
CA THR A 333 -40.55 8.65 -11.69
C THR A 333 -41.50 7.47 -11.93
N VAL A 334 -41.18 6.25 -11.49
CA VAL A 334 -42.10 5.17 -11.00
C VAL A 334 -41.22 4.16 -10.20
N ALA A 335 -41.25 4.11 -8.85
CA ALA A 335 -41.99 3.18 -7.95
C ALA A 335 -41.74 1.68 -8.21
N THR A 336 -41.57 0.73 -7.28
CA THR A 336 -41.66 0.55 -5.81
C THR A 336 -41.30 -0.92 -5.51
N GLY A 337 -40.78 -1.28 -4.32
CA GLY A 337 -40.85 -2.69 -3.83
C GLY A 337 -39.84 -3.07 -2.74
N PHE A 338 -40.35 -3.47 -1.58
CA PHE A 338 -39.66 -3.74 -0.30
C PHE A 338 -39.27 -5.22 -0.08
N GLU A 339 -38.55 -5.44 1.04
CA GLU A 339 -38.26 -6.68 1.80
C GLU A 339 -37.01 -7.45 1.34
N GLY A 340 -36.07 -7.91 2.18
CA GLY A 340 -36.00 -8.10 3.63
C GLY A 340 -35.16 -9.36 3.90
N GLY A 341 -34.42 -9.44 5.01
CA GLY A 341 -33.95 -10.72 5.55
C GLY A 341 -32.44 -10.89 5.79
N ALA A 342 -32.12 -11.17 7.05
CA ALA A 342 -30.80 -11.31 7.64
C ALA A 342 -30.16 -12.70 7.45
N GLY A 343 -28.85 -12.79 7.74
CA GLY A 343 -28.16 -14.06 7.96
C GLY A 343 -26.69 -13.85 8.35
N GLY A 344 -26.42 -13.75 9.65
CA GLY A 344 -25.06 -13.73 10.20
C GLY A 344 -24.57 -15.12 10.59
N ALA A 345 -23.24 -15.25 10.70
CA ALA A 345 -22.42 -16.11 11.56
C ALA A 345 -21.03 -16.25 10.88
N GLY A 346 -19.88 -16.23 11.52
CA GLY A 346 -19.51 -16.19 12.94
C GLY A 346 -17.99 -16.05 12.99
N GLY A 347 -17.48 -15.36 14.00
CA GLY A 347 -16.05 -15.14 14.17
C GLY A 347 -15.31 -16.36 14.69
N THR A 348 -13.98 -16.34 14.54
CA THR A 348 -13.05 -16.90 15.53
C THR A 348 -11.88 -15.94 15.68
N ALA A 349 -11.65 -15.53 16.93
CA ALA A 349 -10.54 -14.68 17.34
C ALA A 349 -9.32 -15.57 17.59
N GLY A 350 -8.21 -15.29 16.89
CA GLY A 350 -6.90 -15.88 17.15
C GLY A 350 -6.09 -14.99 18.06
N THR A 351 -5.50 -15.61 19.09
CA THR A 351 -4.84 -15.06 20.27
C THR A 351 -3.57 -14.26 19.97
N GLY A 352 -3.41 -13.14 20.70
CA GLY A 352 -2.24 -12.27 20.65
C GLY A 352 -0.97 -12.90 21.21
N GLY A 353 0.15 -12.52 20.60
CA GLY A 353 1.49 -12.58 21.17
C GLY A 353 2.00 -11.16 21.35
N ALA A 354 2.53 -10.87 22.54
CA ALA A 354 3.09 -9.57 22.91
C ALA A 354 4.44 -9.31 22.22
N VAL A 355 4.71 -8.02 21.99
CA VAL A 355 5.96 -7.46 21.44
C VAL A 355 7.01 -7.34 22.55
#